data_AF-A0A7X4IRZ0-F1
#
_entry.id   AF-A0A7X4IRZ0-F1
#
_cell.length_a   1.000
_cell.length_b   1.000
_cell.length_c   1.000
_cell.angle_alpha   90.00
_cell.angle_beta   90.00
_cell.angle_gamma   90.00
#
_symmetry.space_group_name_H-M   'P 1'
#
loop_
_entity.id
_entity.type
_entity.pdbx_description
1 polymer ?
#
loop_
_entity_poly.entity_id
_entity_poly.type
_entity_poly.pdbx_seq_one_letter_code
_entity_poly.pdbx_strand_id
1 'polypeptide(L)'
;MAPAGGFWQSVDLRICAIRSGSGWVSLVARGVLDHRAPPKVPRFSPVERQDFRAWQVVRPIADLPAVVHGIADGTMKLGPCSVGFISRSGQPGTEMSCSFNEWTASFVAAYDLWSCHSLVGYGSLIWDVVREAGHDPLELDGMIRGGPNPYDGLPDLARRFCGRRQELEAQGHSTVVELVAPLAVRFDPEAATTPAEGIAVGLKAAAEVYVEKAEIAWTVGAAGQPPRHGSRALRTCDWSREGDTLHAELDIPIRQGDSTATSFILIGDRCVDRVTVPLAEAGSNVRIRAHSTVDPGLQRFREHLLPERPEKAREFETAVGLLFFFLGFQVDPLSGQKGLGDAVDHLAHAPGSSVILLIECTVGSIDTGGKVGKLINRSQRTRRELADSEVITVLTTAARRSEVSDAEVEKAERGDVVVLCHEDLHELWTAAQAGEGSTEVVRRLRQSLASAKFRRAEGQVG
;
A
#
# COMPACT_ATOMS: atom_id res chain seq x y z
N MET A 1 -7.76 -18.00 23.64
CA MET A 1 -7.54 -16.55 23.58
C MET A 1 -8.03 -15.94 24.87
N ALA A 2 -7.17 -15.31 25.67
CA ALA A 2 -7.62 -14.46 26.78
C ALA A 2 -8.54 -13.36 26.21
N PRO A 3 -9.53 -12.86 26.96
CA PRO A 3 -10.42 -11.79 26.48
C PRO A 3 -9.53 -10.65 25.97
N ALA A 4 -9.72 -10.33 24.69
CA ALA A 4 -9.00 -9.29 23.97
C ALA A 4 -8.71 -8.11 24.89
N GLY A 5 -7.42 -7.80 25.09
CA GLY A 5 -6.94 -6.91 26.15
C GLY A 5 -7.39 -5.46 25.99
N GLY A 6 -8.69 -5.17 26.12
CA GLY A 6 -9.29 -3.84 26.12
C GLY A 6 -9.32 -3.09 24.79
N PHE A 7 -8.65 -3.56 23.73
CA PHE A 7 -8.50 -2.81 22.47
C PHE A 7 -9.82 -2.54 21.74
N TRP A 8 -10.68 -3.55 21.67
CA TRP A 8 -11.89 -3.52 20.86
C TRP A 8 -13.12 -3.56 21.75
N GLN A 9 -14.14 -2.81 21.36
CA GLN A 9 -15.42 -2.72 22.07
C GLN A 9 -16.58 -3.27 21.24
N SER A 10 -16.38 -3.46 19.93
CA SER A 10 -17.40 -4.04 19.06
C SER A 10 -16.82 -4.90 17.93
N VAL A 11 -17.71 -5.64 17.28
CA VAL A 11 -17.46 -6.39 16.05
C VAL A 11 -18.41 -5.83 14.97
N ASP A 12 -17.86 -5.19 13.94
CA ASP A 12 -18.58 -4.73 12.75
C ASP A 12 -18.58 -5.84 11.68
N LEU A 13 -19.69 -6.57 11.54
CA LEU A 13 -19.86 -7.63 10.54
C LEU A 13 -20.64 -7.11 9.33
N ARG A 14 -20.05 -7.22 8.15
CA ARG A 14 -20.66 -6.85 6.87
C ARG A 14 -20.70 -8.05 5.94
N ILE A 15 -21.87 -8.34 5.41
CA ILE A 15 -22.13 -9.62 4.75
C ILE A 15 -22.89 -9.35 3.47
N CYS A 16 -22.48 -10.02 2.40
CA CYS A 16 -23.22 -10.21 1.15
C CYS A 16 -23.68 -11.68 1.11
N ALA A 17 -24.98 -11.91 1.06
CA ALA A 17 -25.56 -13.24 1.02
C ALA A 17 -26.62 -13.37 -0.08
N ILE A 18 -26.79 -14.58 -0.56
CA ILE A 18 -27.85 -14.97 -1.48
C ILE A 18 -28.82 -15.92 -0.78
N ARG A 19 -30.08 -15.87 -1.17
CA ARG A 19 -31.11 -16.76 -0.65
C ARG A 19 -30.93 -18.15 -1.26
N SER A 20 -30.95 -19.19 -0.43
CA SER A 20 -30.95 -20.59 -0.90
C SER A 20 -31.94 -21.38 -0.06
N GLY A 21 -32.99 -21.89 -0.71
CA GLY A 21 -34.14 -22.48 -0.04
C GLY A 21 -34.81 -21.50 0.94
N SER A 22 -34.97 -21.92 2.21
CA SER A 22 -35.55 -21.07 3.26
C SER A 22 -34.52 -20.19 4.00
N GLY A 23 -33.23 -20.28 3.64
CA GLY A 23 -32.13 -19.64 4.36
C GLY A 23 -31.31 -18.67 3.51
N TRP A 24 -30.28 -18.11 4.15
CA TRP A 24 -29.28 -17.25 3.51
C TRP A 24 -27.92 -17.96 3.51
N VAL A 25 -27.18 -17.82 2.41
CA VAL A 25 -25.81 -18.32 2.30
C VAL A 25 -24.87 -17.16 2.02
N SER A 26 -23.84 -17.01 2.84
CA SER A 26 -22.84 -15.95 2.68
C SER A 26 -22.00 -16.19 1.43
N LEU A 27 -21.93 -15.18 0.56
CA LEU A 27 -20.98 -15.12 -0.54
C LEU A 27 -19.66 -14.48 -0.07
N VAL A 28 -19.77 -13.38 0.68
CA VAL A 28 -18.65 -12.63 1.25
C VAL A 28 -19.07 -12.11 2.61
N ALA A 29 -18.26 -12.36 3.64
CA ALA A 29 -18.42 -11.76 4.96
C ALA A 29 -17.12 -11.17 5.45
N ARG A 30 -17.21 -10.00 6.08
CA ARG A 30 -16.08 -9.35 6.73
C ARG A 30 -16.47 -8.83 8.09
N GLY A 31 -15.76 -9.24 9.13
CA GLY A 31 -15.80 -8.68 10.47
C GLY A 31 -14.60 -7.78 10.72
N VAL A 32 -14.82 -6.62 11.31
CA VAL A 32 -13.75 -5.75 11.82
C VAL A 32 -13.97 -5.54 13.32
N LEU A 33 -12.98 -5.89 14.14
CA LEU A 33 -12.98 -5.50 15.54
C LEU A 33 -12.71 -4.01 15.65
N ASP A 34 -13.61 -3.28 16.28
CA ASP A 34 -13.57 -1.82 16.35
C ASP A 34 -13.38 -1.37 17.80
N HIS A 35 -12.53 -0.37 18.01
CA HIS A 35 -12.27 0.20 19.33
C HIS A 35 -13.47 0.99 19.88
N ARG A 36 -14.45 1.32 19.04
CA ARG A 36 -15.67 2.03 19.41
C ARG A 36 -16.76 1.09 19.89
N ALA A 37 -17.57 1.58 20.83
CA ALA A 37 -18.79 0.90 21.23
C ALA A 37 -19.78 0.79 20.05
N PRO A 38 -20.67 -0.22 20.02
CA PRO A 38 -21.56 -0.48 18.88
C PRO A 38 -22.37 0.73 18.35
N PRO A 39 -22.90 1.65 19.19
CA PRO A 39 -23.63 2.82 18.70
C PRO A 39 -22.75 3.85 17.97
N LYS A 40 -21.43 3.83 18.19
CA LYS A 40 -20.47 4.78 17.61
C LYS A 40 -19.80 4.24 16.33
N VAL A 41 -20.05 2.99 15.97
CA VAL A 41 -19.56 2.42 14.71
C VAL A 41 -20.39 2.97 13.55
N PRO A 42 -19.77 3.50 12.47
CA PRO A 42 -20.46 3.99 11.29
C PRO A 42 -21.42 2.95 10.70
N ARG A 43 -22.60 3.42 10.28
CA ARG A 43 -23.66 2.56 9.76
C ARG A 43 -23.77 2.62 8.25
N PHE A 44 -23.90 1.45 7.64
CA PHE A 44 -24.06 1.29 6.21
C PHE A 44 -25.51 0.93 5.89
N SER A 45 -26.06 1.56 4.86
CA SER A 45 -27.40 1.23 4.37
C SER A 45 -27.38 -0.17 3.73
N PRO A 46 -28.33 -1.06 4.07
CA PRO A 46 -28.38 -2.37 3.47
C PRO A 46 -28.71 -2.29 1.98
N VAL A 47 -28.21 -3.25 1.22
CA VAL A 47 -28.58 -3.48 -0.18
C VAL A 47 -29.50 -4.69 -0.21
N GLU A 48 -30.80 -4.46 -0.41
CA GLU A 48 -31.79 -5.54 -0.43
C GLU A 48 -32.37 -5.71 -1.83
N ARG A 49 -32.41 -6.96 -2.29
CA ARG A 49 -33.07 -7.41 -3.52
C ARG A 49 -33.86 -8.68 -3.18
N GLN A 50 -34.67 -9.17 -4.12
CA GLN A 50 -35.56 -10.31 -3.91
C GLN A 50 -34.85 -11.51 -3.25
N ASP A 51 -33.71 -11.91 -3.80
CA ASP A 51 -32.96 -13.08 -3.35
C ASP A 51 -31.50 -12.76 -2.99
N PHE A 52 -31.13 -11.48 -2.91
CA PHE A 52 -29.80 -11.03 -2.52
C PHE A 52 -29.89 -9.97 -1.43
N ARG A 53 -28.97 -10.05 -0.46
CA ARG A 53 -28.89 -9.05 0.61
C ARG A 53 -27.44 -8.76 0.95
N ALA A 54 -27.08 -7.48 1.05
CA ALA A 54 -25.90 -7.02 1.76
C ALA A 54 -26.31 -6.18 2.96
N TRP A 55 -25.78 -6.49 4.15
CA TRP A 55 -26.14 -5.77 5.37
C TRP A 55 -25.02 -5.78 6.41
N GLN A 56 -25.19 -4.92 7.39
CA GLN A 56 -24.25 -4.72 8.50
C GLN A 56 -24.89 -5.14 9.82
N VAL A 57 -24.11 -5.81 10.68
CA VAL A 57 -24.46 -6.13 12.06
C VAL A 57 -23.29 -5.71 12.94
N VAL A 58 -23.53 -4.77 13.85
CA VAL A 58 -22.52 -4.35 14.83
C VAL A 58 -22.91 -4.88 16.20
N ARG A 59 -22.01 -5.65 16.82
CA ARG A 59 -22.23 -6.30 18.12
C ARG A 59 -21.21 -5.85 19.16
N PRO A 60 -21.53 -5.91 20.47
CA PRO A 60 -20.52 -5.78 21.52
C PRO A 60 -19.39 -6.80 21.34
N ILE A 61 -18.16 -6.44 21.74
CA ILE A 61 -17.00 -7.34 21.64
C ILE A 61 -17.20 -8.65 22.42
N ALA A 62 -18.05 -8.65 23.45
CA ALA A 62 -18.41 -9.84 24.21
C ALA A 62 -19.06 -10.94 23.34
N ASP A 63 -19.63 -10.58 22.18
CA ASP A 63 -20.24 -11.52 21.24
C ASP A 63 -19.21 -12.16 20.29
N LEU A 64 -17.94 -11.74 20.33
CA LEU A 64 -16.90 -12.25 19.44
C LEU A 64 -16.77 -13.79 19.48
N PRO A 65 -16.79 -14.48 20.63
CA PRO A 65 -16.74 -15.94 20.65
C PRO A 65 -17.91 -16.58 19.89
N ALA A 66 -19.11 -16.01 19.99
CA ALA A 66 -20.28 -16.52 19.26
C ALA A 66 -20.16 -16.30 17.75
N VAL A 67 -19.53 -15.19 17.33
CA VAL A 67 -19.21 -14.93 15.92
C VAL A 67 -18.19 -15.94 15.40
N VAL A 68 -17.09 -16.15 16.12
CA VAL A 68 -16.03 -17.10 15.73
C VAL A 68 -16.56 -18.53 15.68
N HIS A 69 -17.34 -18.97 16.68
CA HIS A 69 -17.97 -20.29 16.66
C HIS A 69 -18.96 -20.42 15.51
N GLY A 70 -19.81 -19.40 15.25
CA GLY A 70 -20.74 -19.45 14.12
C GLY A 70 -20.04 -19.56 12.75
N ILE A 71 -18.87 -18.95 12.61
CA ILE A 71 -18.02 -19.12 11.42
C ILE A 71 -17.46 -20.56 11.35
N ALA A 72 -16.89 -21.05 12.47
CA ALA A 72 -16.31 -22.38 12.56
C ALA A 72 -17.34 -23.50 12.31
N ASP A 73 -18.55 -23.34 12.81
CA ASP A 73 -19.67 -24.28 12.68
C ASP A 73 -20.35 -24.18 11.30
N GLY A 74 -19.96 -23.20 10.47
CA GLY A 74 -20.54 -22.98 9.16
C GLY A 74 -21.95 -22.36 9.18
N THR A 75 -22.42 -21.85 10.32
CA THR A 75 -23.71 -21.15 10.42
C THR A 75 -23.69 -20.11 11.54
N MET A 76 -24.03 -18.86 11.21
CA MET A 76 -24.05 -17.75 12.16
C MET A 76 -25.44 -17.13 12.27
N LYS A 77 -25.92 -16.97 13.52
CA LYS A 77 -27.14 -16.21 13.81
C LYS A 77 -26.85 -14.72 13.87
N LEU A 78 -27.54 -13.95 13.04
CA LEU A 78 -27.36 -12.52 12.85
C LEU A 78 -28.69 -11.78 13.02
N GLY A 79 -29.04 -11.54 14.29
CA GLY A 79 -30.36 -11.02 14.64
C GLY A 79 -31.42 -12.09 14.33
N PRO A 80 -32.48 -11.75 13.57
CA PRO A 80 -33.52 -12.73 13.20
C PRO A 80 -33.09 -13.67 12.06
N CYS A 81 -31.97 -13.40 11.38
CA CYS A 81 -31.51 -14.17 10.23
C CYS A 81 -30.47 -15.22 10.65
N SER A 82 -30.50 -16.38 10.01
CA SER A 82 -29.42 -17.36 10.07
C SER A 82 -28.71 -17.39 8.71
N VAL A 83 -27.38 -17.26 8.72
CA VAL A 83 -26.57 -17.26 7.50
C VAL A 83 -25.62 -18.45 7.54
N GLY A 84 -25.70 -19.31 6.52
CA GLY A 84 -24.79 -20.41 6.32
C GLY A 84 -23.48 -19.96 5.66
N PHE A 85 -22.39 -20.62 6.02
CA PHE A 85 -21.08 -20.54 5.38
C PHE A 85 -20.76 -21.94 4.84
N ILE A 86 -20.89 -22.11 3.52
CA ILE A 86 -20.71 -23.41 2.88
C ILE A 86 -19.23 -23.63 2.55
N SER A 87 -18.67 -24.70 3.11
CA SER A 87 -17.32 -25.15 2.79
C SER A 87 -17.28 -25.92 1.47
N ARG A 88 -16.10 -26.03 0.84
CA ARG A 88 -15.90 -26.76 -0.42
C ARG A 88 -16.35 -28.23 -0.37
N SER A 89 -16.42 -28.84 0.80
CA SER A 89 -16.77 -30.26 0.96
C SER A 89 -18.27 -30.50 1.20
N GLY A 90 -19.10 -29.45 1.23
CA GLY A 90 -20.52 -29.55 1.60
C GLY A 90 -20.75 -29.91 3.07
N GLN A 91 -19.68 -30.01 3.86
CA GLN A 91 -19.75 -30.19 5.31
C GLN A 91 -19.87 -28.81 6.01
N PRO A 92 -20.58 -28.72 7.13
CA PRO A 92 -20.54 -27.52 7.97
C PRO A 92 -19.10 -27.23 8.43
N GLY A 93 -18.63 -26.00 8.21
CA GLY A 93 -17.39 -25.46 8.76
C GLY A 93 -16.30 -25.16 7.72
N THR A 94 -15.61 -24.04 7.90
CA THR A 94 -14.55 -23.57 6.98
C THR A 94 -13.17 -23.99 7.50
N GLU A 95 -12.25 -24.38 6.60
CA GLU A 95 -10.83 -24.35 6.93
C GLU A 95 -10.45 -22.90 7.25
N MET A 96 -10.15 -22.64 8.53
CA MET A 96 -9.77 -21.32 8.99
C MET A 96 -8.26 -21.23 9.13
N SER A 97 -7.68 -20.16 8.60
CA SER A 97 -6.30 -19.77 8.87
C SER A 97 -6.28 -18.50 9.72
N CYS A 98 -5.38 -18.47 10.70
CA CYS A 98 -5.12 -17.28 11.51
C CYS A 98 -3.71 -16.80 11.20
N SER A 99 -3.57 -15.52 10.87
CA SER A 99 -2.28 -14.89 10.59
C SER A 99 -2.19 -13.53 11.27
N PHE A 100 -0.96 -13.06 11.43
CA PHE A 100 -0.67 -11.67 11.76
C PHE A 100 -0.09 -11.01 10.51
N ASN A 101 -0.67 -9.91 10.08
CA ASN A 101 -0.21 -9.15 8.91
C ASN A 101 0.43 -7.86 9.40
N GLU A 102 1.75 -7.77 9.22
CA GLU A 102 2.51 -6.55 9.46
C GLU A 102 2.24 -5.55 8.34
N TRP A 103 1.99 -4.29 8.70
CA TRP A 103 1.75 -3.19 7.76
C TRP A 103 2.90 -3.00 6.75
N THR A 104 4.13 -3.22 7.19
CA THR A 104 5.34 -3.06 6.37
C THR A 104 5.68 -4.26 5.50
N ALA A 105 4.95 -5.38 5.63
CA ALA A 105 5.18 -6.56 4.81
C ALA A 105 4.59 -6.34 3.40
N SER A 106 5.26 -6.84 2.36
CA SER A 106 4.80 -6.82 0.95
C SER A 106 3.51 -7.62 0.70
N PHE A 107 2.87 -8.15 1.75
CA PHE A 107 1.59 -8.83 1.67
C PHE A 107 0.48 -7.77 1.65
N VAL A 108 -0.50 -7.91 0.76
CA VAL A 108 -1.67 -7.02 0.71
C VAL A 108 -2.47 -7.23 2.00
N ALA A 109 -2.19 -6.42 3.03
CA ALA A 109 -2.93 -6.45 4.26
C ALA A 109 -4.41 -6.24 3.95
N ALA A 110 -5.28 -7.01 4.60
CA ALA A 110 -6.72 -6.87 4.42
C ALA A 110 -7.21 -5.48 4.86
N TYR A 111 -6.51 -4.85 5.81
CA TYR A 111 -6.85 -3.55 6.38
C TYR A 111 -5.74 -2.53 6.14
N ASP A 112 -6.13 -1.39 5.58
CA ASP A 112 -5.26 -0.55 4.75
C ASP A 112 -4.51 0.53 5.49
N LEU A 113 -4.55 0.44 6.80
CA LEU A 113 -4.07 1.51 7.64
C LEU A 113 -3.19 0.98 8.77
N TRP A 114 -3.31 -0.29 9.13
CA TRP A 114 -2.81 -0.82 10.39
C TRP A 114 -2.39 -2.28 10.25
N SER A 115 -1.37 -2.67 11.02
CA SER A 115 -1.14 -4.09 11.28
C SER A 115 -2.35 -4.73 11.93
N CYS A 116 -2.59 -6.01 11.65
CA CYS A 116 -3.77 -6.68 12.16
C CYS A 116 -3.56 -8.18 12.35
N HIS A 117 -4.34 -8.76 13.26
CA HIS A 117 -4.61 -10.19 13.19
C HIS A 117 -5.77 -10.42 12.23
N SER A 118 -5.67 -11.45 11.40
CA SER A 118 -6.77 -11.90 10.54
C SER A 118 -7.06 -13.37 10.76
N LEU A 119 -8.35 -13.68 10.89
CA LEU A 119 -8.89 -15.02 10.79
C LEU A 119 -9.65 -15.11 9.48
N VAL A 120 -9.22 -15.98 8.56
CA VAL A 120 -9.83 -16.12 7.24
C VAL A 120 -10.27 -17.55 7.02
N GLY A 121 -11.53 -17.73 6.66
CA GLY A 121 -12.11 -18.99 6.21
C GLY A 121 -12.50 -18.90 4.74
N TYR A 122 -12.16 -19.94 3.97
CA TYR A 122 -12.56 -20.08 2.57
C TYR A 122 -13.56 -21.21 2.40
N GLY A 123 -14.54 -21.00 1.53
CA GLY A 123 -15.57 -21.98 1.20
C GLY A 123 -15.61 -22.34 -0.28
N SER A 124 -16.78 -22.81 -0.74
CA SER A 124 -17.07 -23.15 -2.14
C SER A 124 -16.85 -21.99 -3.10
N LEU A 125 -16.79 -22.25 -4.40
CA LEU A 125 -16.78 -21.17 -5.40
C LEU A 125 -18.09 -20.37 -5.29
N ILE A 126 -17.99 -19.04 -5.15
CA ILE A 126 -19.09 -18.08 -5.10
C ILE A 126 -20.09 -18.38 -6.21
N TRP A 127 -19.61 -18.57 -7.44
CA TRP A 127 -20.50 -18.79 -8.58
C TRP A 127 -21.19 -20.15 -8.56
N ASP A 128 -20.60 -21.17 -7.93
CA ASP A 128 -21.30 -22.44 -7.72
C ASP A 128 -22.38 -22.27 -6.66
N VAL A 129 -22.10 -21.56 -5.57
CA VAL A 129 -23.11 -21.21 -4.55
C VAL A 129 -24.27 -20.40 -5.14
N VAL A 130 -23.97 -19.46 -6.04
CA VAL A 130 -25.00 -18.66 -6.74
C VAL A 130 -25.86 -19.53 -7.66
N ARG A 131 -25.24 -20.47 -8.40
CA ARG A 131 -25.98 -21.43 -9.26
C ARG A 131 -26.81 -22.41 -8.44
N GLU A 132 -26.28 -22.93 -7.34
CA GLU A 132 -27.01 -23.80 -6.40
C GLU A 132 -28.20 -23.09 -5.75
N ALA A 133 -28.09 -21.77 -5.54
CA ALA A 133 -29.19 -20.91 -5.12
C ALA A 133 -30.23 -20.65 -6.23
N GLY A 134 -30.00 -21.12 -7.46
CA GLY A 134 -30.93 -20.99 -8.58
C GLY A 134 -30.77 -19.71 -9.40
N HIS A 135 -29.62 -19.04 -9.32
CA HIS A 135 -29.35 -17.78 -10.04
C HIS A 135 -28.20 -17.91 -11.03
N ASP A 136 -28.24 -17.10 -12.09
CA ASP A 136 -27.09 -16.89 -12.97
C ASP A 136 -26.16 -15.79 -12.40
N PRO A 137 -24.82 -15.94 -12.46
CA PRO A 137 -23.90 -14.89 -11.99
C PRO A 137 -24.12 -13.51 -12.62
N LEU A 138 -24.44 -13.43 -13.92
CA LEU A 138 -24.69 -12.16 -14.60
C LEU A 138 -26.03 -11.56 -14.17
N GLU A 139 -27.02 -12.40 -13.88
CA GLU A 139 -28.30 -11.97 -13.29
C GLU A 139 -28.07 -11.34 -11.91
N LEU A 140 -27.28 -11.99 -11.05
CA LEU A 140 -26.94 -11.45 -9.73
C LEU A 140 -26.25 -10.08 -9.84
N ASP A 141 -25.26 -9.95 -10.70
CA ASP A 141 -24.60 -8.65 -10.92
C ASP A 141 -25.57 -7.60 -11.49
N GLY A 142 -26.47 -8.00 -12.38
CA GLY A 142 -27.57 -7.16 -12.88
C GLY A 142 -28.49 -6.67 -11.76
N MET A 143 -28.88 -7.56 -10.83
CA MET A 143 -29.69 -7.21 -9.65
C MET A 143 -28.97 -6.20 -8.75
N ILE A 144 -27.66 -6.37 -8.55
CA ILE A 144 -26.84 -5.45 -7.75
C ILE A 144 -26.78 -4.07 -8.41
N ARG A 145 -26.51 -4.02 -9.72
CA ARG A 145 -26.45 -2.78 -10.54
C ARG A 145 -27.78 -2.04 -10.61
N GLY A 146 -28.90 -2.75 -10.66
CA GLY A 146 -30.22 -2.16 -10.93
C GLY A 146 -30.90 -1.42 -9.78
N GLY A 147 -30.24 -1.21 -8.63
CA GLY A 147 -30.88 -0.56 -7.47
C GLY A 147 -30.61 0.93 -7.30
N PRO A 148 -31.22 1.54 -6.26
CA PRO A 148 -31.13 2.99 -6.03
C PRO A 148 -29.72 3.48 -5.68
N ASN A 149 -28.90 2.61 -5.10
CA ASN A 149 -27.47 2.82 -4.87
C ASN A 149 -26.72 1.73 -5.65
N PRO A 150 -26.42 1.97 -6.95
CA PRO A 150 -25.86 0.95 -7.81
C PRO A 150 -24.40 0.65 -7.42
N TYR A 151 -24.05 -0.63 -7.42
CA TYR A 151 -22.67 -1.12 -7.39
C TYR A 151 -22.39 -1.85 -8.69
N ASP A 152 -21.13 -1.85 -9.13
CA ASP A 152 -20.75 -2.58 -10.35
C ASP A 152 -20.53 -4.07 -10.07
N GLY A 153 -21.64 -4.76 -9.76
CA GLY A 153 -21.66 -6.18 -9.44
C GLY A 153 -21.14 -6.52 -8.04
N LEU A 154 -21.05 -7.83 -7.77
CA LEU A 154 -20.61 -8.38 -6.49
C LEU A 154 -19.17 -7.99 -6.12
N PRO A 155 -18.18 -7.92 -7.03
CA PRO A 155 -16.83 -7.47 -6.69
C PRO A 155 -16.77 -6.05 -6.16
N ASP A 156 -17.43 -5.10 -6.83
CA ASP A 156 -17.45 -3.70 -6.39
C ASP A 156 -18.19 -3.56 -5.06
N LEU A 157 -19.30 -4.29 -4.88
CA LEU A 157 -20.03 -4.32 -3.62
C LEU A 157 -19.18 -4.90 -2.47
N ALA A 158 -18.52 -6.03 -2.68
CA ALA A 158 -17.62 -6.63 -1.67
C ALA A 158 -16.49 -5.66 -1.29
N ARG A 159 -15.95 -4.93 -2.26
CA ARG A 159 -14.91 -3.93 -2.02
C ARG A 159 -15.42 -2.72 -1.25
N ARG A 160 -16.51 -2.10 -1.70
CA ARG A 160 -17.00 -0.82 -1.14
C ARG A 160 -17.86 -0.99 0.11
N PHE A 161 -18.69 -2.02 0.17
CA PHE A 161 -19.58 -2.29 1.30
C PHE A 161 -18.88 -3.10 2.39
N CYS A 162 -18.37 -4.30 2.07
CA CYS A 162 -17.64 -5.12 3.04
C CYS A 162 -16.24 -4.57 3.34
N GLY A 163 -15.69 -3.69 2.49
CA GLY A 163 -14.35 -3.13 2.66
C GLY A 163 -13.24 -4.08 2.19
N ARG A 164 -13.53 -5.14 1.43
CA ARG A 164 -12.52 -6.15 1.06
C ARG A 164 -11.53 -5.58 0.04
N ARG A 165 -10.23 -5.75 0.29
CA ARG A 165 -9.17 -5.28 -0.61
C ARG A 165 -8.78 -6.26 -1.71
N GLN A 166 -8.66 -7.54 -1.37
CA GLN A 166 -8.37 -8.56 -2.36
C GLN A 166 -9.55 -8.70 -3.32
N GLU A 167 -9.24 -8.62 -4.61
CA GLU A 167 -10.21 -8.88 -5.66
C GLU A 167 -10.76 -10.30 -5.50
N LEU A 168 -12.08 -10.45 -5.68
CA LEU A 168 -12.72 -11.76 -5.68
C LEU A 168 -12.12 -12.69 -6.76
N GLU A 169 -11.60 -12.09 -7.83
CA GLU A 169 -11.06 -12.78 -9.02
C GLU A 169 -9.68 -13.43 -8.72
N ALA A 170 -8.80 -12.73 -8.01
CA ALA A 170 -7.43 -13.19 -7.74
C ALA A 170 -7.35 -14.45 -6.86
N GLN A 171 -8.41 -14.78 -6.11
CA GLN A 171 -8.44 -15.95 -5.22
C GLN A 171 -9.34 -17.08 -5.72
N GLY A 172 -9.57 -17.15 -7.03
CA GLY A 172 -10.36 -18.21 -7.64
C GLY A 172 -11.81 -18.22 -7.15
N HIS A 173 -12.41 -17.03 -6.96
CA HIS A 173 -13.84 -16.84 -6.67
C HIS A 173 -14.39 -17.68 -5.51
N SER A 174 -13.65 -17.98 -4.45
CA SER A 174 -14.21 -18.72 -3.31
C SER A 174 -15.00 -17.81 -2.38
N THR A 175 -16.06 -18.35 -1.77
CA THR A 175 -16.74 -17.67 -0.68
C THR A 175 -15.74 -17.44 0.44
N VAL A 176 -15.84 -16.29 1.09
CA VAL A 176 -14.88 -15.91 2.11
C VAL A 176 -15.59 -15.37 3.32
N VAL A 177 -15.04 -15.70 4.48
CA VAL A 177 -15.31 -15.00 5.71
C VAL A 177 -13.98 -14.56 6.32
N GLU A 178 -13.87 -13.27 6.54
CA GLU A 178 -12.68 -12.67 7.13
C GLU A 178 -13.08 -11.96 8.42
N LEU A 179 -12.30 -12.13 9.48
CA LEU A 179 -12.39 -11.36 10.69
C LEU A 179 -11.05 -10.70 10.96
N VAL A 180 -11.03 -9.37 11.00
CA VAL A 180 -9.83 -8.56 11.18
C VAL A 180 -9.85 -7.88 12.55
N ALA A 181 -8.71 -7.90 13.23
CA ALA A 181 -8.48 -7.23 14.50
C ALA A 181 -7.33 -6.20 14.35
N PRO A 182 -7.64 -4.95 13.94
CA PRO A 182 -6.63 -3.93 13.70
C PRO A 182 -5.96 -3.43 14.98
N LEU A 183 -4.65 -3.21 14.88
CA LEU A 183 -3.80 -2.58 15.89
C LEU A 183 -3.47 -1.16 15.42
N ALA A 184 -4.37 -0.22 15.74
CA ALA A 184 -4.42 1.06 15.05
C ALA A 184 -3.47 2.13 15.62
N VAL A 185 -2.18 1.86 15.53
CA VAL A 185 -1.06 2.78 15.80
C VAL A 185 0.06 2.55 14.79
N ARG A 186 0.70 3.63 14.31
CA ARG A 186 1.69 3.61 13.22
C ARG A 186 2.64 4.80 13.25
N PHE A 187 3.72 4.73 12.49
CA PHE A 187 4.54 5.88 12.16
C PHE A 187 3.81 6.78 11.16
N ASP A 188 3.99 8.08 11.34
CA ASP A 188 3.55 9.09 10.39
C ASP A 188 4.64 9.30 9.32
N PRO A 189 4.42 8.84 8.07
CA PRO A 189 5.43 8.95 7.01
C PRO A 189 5.72 10.39 6.63
N GLU A 190 4.86 11.35 6.97
CA GLU A 190 5.00 12.76 6.61
C GLU A 190 5.78 13.57 7.66
N ALA A 191 6.00 13.01 8.85
CA ALA A 191 6.55 13.74 10.00
C ALA A 191 7.89 13.16 10.50
N ALA A 192 8.56 12.31 9.73
CA ALA A 192 9.91 11.87 10.05
C ALA A 192 10.93 12.93 9.58
N THR A 193 11.67 13.52 10.51
CA THR A 193 12.74 14.49 10.18
C THR A 193 14.03 14.15 10.94
N THR A 194 15.17 14.53 10.36
CA THR A 194 16.51 14.38 10.97
C THR A 194 17.05 15.74 11.41
N PRO A 195 16.70 16.24 12.60
CA PRO A 195 17.36 17.39 13.20
C PRO A 195 18.82 17.06 13.59
N ALA A 196 19.62 18.09 13.88
CA ALA A 196 21.05 17.94 14.23
C ALA A 196 21.29 17.13 15.52
N GLU A 197 20.30 17.03 16.41
CA GLU A 197 20.42 16.43 17.75
C GLU A 197 19.66 15.09 17.91
N GLY A 198 18.96 14.62 16.88
CA GLY A 198 18.06 13.47 17.00
C GLY A 198 17.36 13.09 15.70
N ILE A 199 16.52 12.06 15.76
CA ILE A 199 15.47 11.85 14.75
C ILE A 199 14.14 12.13 15.41
N ALA A 200 13.38 13.06 14.85
CA ALA A 200 11.98 13.20 15.18
C ALA A 200 11.19 12.20 14.35
N VAL A 201 10.49 11.27 15.01
CA VAL A 201 9.53 10.37 14.35
C VAL A 201 8.12 10.78 14.74
N GLY A 202 7.29 11.06 13.73
CA GLY A 202 5.86 11.25 13.94
C GLY A 202 5.14 9.91 14.17
N LEU A 203 4.09 9.95 14.99
CA LEU A 203 3.26 8.81 15.37
C LEU A 203 1.78 9.17 15.15
N LYS A 204 0.99 8.21 14.67
CA LYS A 204 -0.47 8.32 14.55
C LYS A 204 -1.16 7.14 15.24
N ALA A 205 -2.23 7.40 15.97
CA ALA A 205 -3.08 6.35 16.57
C ALA A 205 -4.57 6.67 16.39
N ALA A 206 -5.39 5.65 16.14
CA ALA A 206 -6.85 5.85 15.98
C ALA A 206 -7.59 6.00 17.32
N ALA A 207 -6.97 5.59 18.43
CA ALA A 207 -7.59 5.66 19.76
C ALA A 207 -6.56 5.57 20.89
N GLU A 208 -6.92 6.13 22.05
CA GLU A 208 -6.08 6.15 23.26
C GLU A 208 -5.72 4.75 23.75
N VAL A 209 -6.59 3.75 23.56
CA VAL A 209 -6.30 2.38 23.98
C VAL A 209 -5.06 1.78 23.31
N TYR A 210 -4.76 2.19 22.07
CA TYR A 210 -3.54 1.75 21.39
C TYR A 210 -2.32 2.46 21.98
N VAL A 211 -2.43 3.76 22.28
CA VAL A 211 -1.37 4.55 22.95
C VAL A 211 -1.01 3.98 24.32
N GLU A 212 -2.01 3.59 25.11
CA GLU A 212 -1.82 3.03 26.46
C GLU A 212 -1.03 1.71 26.46
N LYS A 213 -1.17 0.93 25.38
CA LYS A 213 -0.67 -0.44 25.29
C LYS A 213 0.55 -0.59 24.38
N ALA A 214 0.85 0.43 23.59
CA ALA A 214 1.96 0.41 22.66
C ALA A 214 3.24 0.97 23.29
N GLU A 215 4.35 0.45 22.80
CA GLU A 215 5.70 0.88 23.09
C GLU A 215 6.40 1.18 21.77
N ILE A 216 7.24 2.20 21.74
CA ILE A 216 8.20 2.38 20.66
C ILE A 216 9.55 1.90 21.12
N ALA A 217 10.15 1.02 20.35
CA ALA A 217 11.52 0.57 20.52
C ALA A 217 12.35 1.07 19.34
N TRP A 218 13.65 1.26 19.54
CA TRP A 218 14.55 1.65 18.47
C TRP A 218 15.91 1.01 18.60
N THR A 219 16.59 0.89 17.46
CA THR A 219 17.98 0.53 17.34
C THR A 219 18.72 1.62 16.57
N VAL A 220 19.81 2.14 17.11
CA VAL A 220 20.66 3.13 16.43
C VAL A 220 22.10 2.62 16.43
N GLY A 221 22.79 2.70 15.29
CA GLY A 221 24.19 2.33 15.26
C GLY A 221 24.91 2.62 13.95
N ALA A 222 26.22 2.40 14.00
CA ALA A 222 27.13 2.46 12.88
C ALA A 222 27.40 1.06 12.32
N ALA A 223 27.72 0.96 11.03
CA ALA A 223 28.18 -0.29 10.44
C ALA A 223 29.43 -0.82 11.16
N GLY A 224 29.40 -2.09 11.56
CA GLY A 224 30.52 -2.76 12.24
C GLY A 224 30.61 -2.52 13.76
N GLN A 225 29.65 -1.81 14.36
CA GLN A 225 29.54 -1.64 15.81
C GLN A 225 28.25 -2.28 16.34
N PRO A 226 28.24 -2.80 17.59
CA PRO A 226 27.00 -3.23 18.22
C PRO A 226 25.98 -2.07 18.28
N PRO A 227 24.72 -2.27 17.86
CA PRO A 227 23.72 -1.23 17.90
C PRO A 227 23.36 -0.87 19.35
N ARG A 228 22.98 0.40 19.55
CA ARG A 228 22.37 0.88 20.78
C ARG A 228 20.87 0.68 20.69
N HIS A 229 20.27 0.29 21.79
CA HIS A 229 18.82 0.07 21.88
C HIS A 229 18.20 1.05 22.86
N GLY A 230 16.95 1.40 22.63
CA GLY A 230 16.13 2.11 23.59
C GLY A 230 14.67 1.81 23.35
N SER A 231 13.84 2.13 24.34
CA SER A 231 12.40 2.08 24.18
C SER A 231 11.70 3.06 25.10
N ARG A 232 10.44 3.37 24.76
CA ARG A 232 9.58 4.29 25.48
C ARG A 232 8.12 3.86 25.34
N ALA A 233 7.38 3.86 26.44
CA ALA A 233 5.94 3.64 26.40
C ALA A 233 5.23 4.83 25.74
N LEU A 234 4.34 4.58 24.77
CA LEU A 234 3.71 5.65 24.00
C LEU A 234 2.80 6.57 24.84
N ARG A 235 2.19 6.06 25.91
CA ARG A 235 1.43 6.86 26.89
C ARG A 235 2.23 7.99 27.57
N THR A 236 3.56 7.98 27.44
CA THR A 236 4.43 9.03 28.01
C THR A 236 4.78 10.13 27.01
N CYS A 237 4.31 10.03 25.77
CA CYS A 237 4.47 11.07 24.76
C CYS A 237 3.40 12.14 24.91
N ASP A 238 3.68 13.33 24.41
CA ASP A 238 2.73 14.43 24.36
C ASP A 238 1.82 14.25 23.14
N TRP A 239 0.63 13.71 23.36
CA TRP A 239 -0.35 13.47 22.29
C TRP A 239 -1.27 14.67 22.08
N SER A 240 -1.48 15.01 20.82
CA SER A 240 -2.51 15.95 20.36
C SER A 240 -3.58 15.19 19.57
N ARG A 241 -4.77 15.77 19.43
CA ARG A 241 -5.89 15.19 18.69
C ARG A 241 -6.26 16.09 17.52
N GLU A 242 -6.28 15.51 16.32
CA GLU A 242 -6.75 16.15 15.10
C GLU A 242 -7.88 15.31 14.50
N GLY A 243 -9.11 15.82 14.57
CA GLY A 243 -10.31 15.03 14.24
C GLY A 243 -10.41 13.76 15.11
N ASP A 244 -10.47 12.60 14.45
CA ASP A 244 -10.53 11.28 15.09
C ASP A 244 -9.15 10.63 15.29
N THR A 245 -8.05 11.30 14.92
CA THR A 245 -6.70 10.74 15.00
C THR A 245 -5.88 11.42 16.11
N LEU A 246 -5.09 10.63 16.82
CA LEU A 246 -4.11 11.11 17.79
C LEU A 246 -2.73 11.19 17.13
N HIS A 247 -2.00 12.25 17.41
CA HIS A 247 -0.67 12.52 16.87
C HIS A 247 0.32 12.79 17.99
N ALA A 248 1.53 12.26 17.87
CA ALA A 248 2.66 12.60 18.73
C ALA A 248 3.95 12.63 17.93
N GLU A 249 4.95 13.30 18.46
CA GLU A 249 6.31 13.29 17.95
C GLU A 249 7.22 12.70 19.02
N LEU A 250 8.25 11.97 18.59
CA LEU A 250 9.25 11.44 19.49
C LEU A 250 10.65 11.68 18.94
N ASP A 251 11.51 12.27 19.77
CA ASP A 251 12.94 12.33 19.51
C ASP A 251 13.65 11.03 19.89
N ILE A 252 14.40 10.49 18.93
CA ILE A 252 15.27 9.34 19.10
C ILE A 252 16.71 9.83 19.20
N PRO A 253 17.43 9.52 20.29
CA PRO A 253 18.76 10.07 20.53
C PRO A 253 19.82 9.40 19.63
N ILE A 254 20.47 10.21 18.81
CA ILE A 254 21.55 9.79 17.91
C ILE A 254 22.90 10.32 18.40
N ARG A 255 23.99 9.75 17.87
CA ARG A 255 25.36 10.18 18.11
C ARG A 255 26.05 10.41 16.78
N GLN A 256 27.06 11.28 16.80
CA GLN A 256 27.96 11.42 15.67
C GLN A 256 28.55 10.05 15.29
N GLY A 257 28.45 9.69 14.02
CA GLY A 257 28.91 8.42 13.47
C GLY A 257 27.84 7.33 13.39
N ASP A 258 26.65 7.50 13.98
CA ASP A 258 25.52 6.61 13.71
C ASP A 258 25.13 6.71 12.23
N SER A 259 24.91 5.56 11.58
CA SER A 259 24.58 5.52 10.15
C SER A 259 23.11 5.26 9.86
N THR A 260 22.40 4.63 10.81
CA THR A 260 20.98 4.26 10.68
C THR A 260 20.31 4.24 12.04
N ALA A 261 19.06 4.68 12.09
CA ALA A 261 18.14 4.31 13.15
C ALA A 261 16.98 3.51 12.58
N THR A 262 16.58 2.45 13.27
CA THR A 262 15.34 1.74 12.98
C THR A 262 14.47 1.79 14.22
N SER A 263 13.22 2.18 14.03
CA SER A 263 12.22 2.30 15.08
C SER A 263 11.08 1.35 14.80
N PHE A 264 10.55 0.77 15.86
CA PHE A 264 9.50 -0.23 15.86
C PHE A 264 8.40 0.24 16.79
N ILE A 265 7.15 0.18 16.35
CA ILE A 265 6.02 0.24 17.28
C ILE A 265 5.67 -1.19 17.64
N LEU A 266 5.57 -1.44 18.94
CA LEU A 266 5.32 -2.74 19.54
C LEU A 266 3.99 -2.71 20.29
N ILE A 267 3.20 -3.78 20.18
CA ILE A 267 2.09 -4.06 21.08
C ILE A 267 2.29 -5.48 21.62
N GLY A 268 2.64 -5.59 22.89
CA GLY A 268 3.07 -6.86 23.47
C GLY A 268 4.34 -7.37 22.78
N ASP A 269 4.27 -8.57 22.21
CA ASP A 269 5.38 -9.23 21.49
C ASP A 269 5.35 -8.99 19.97
N ARG A 270 4.45 -8.13 19.47
CA ARG A 270 4.24 -7.91 18.03
C ARG A 270 4.77 -6.56 17.58
N CYS A 271 5.56 -6.56 16.50
CA CYS A 271 5.88 -5.36 15.75
C CYS A 271 4.67 -4.98 14.88
N VAL A 272 4.09 -3.81 15.13
CA VAL A 272 2.91 -3.32 14.41
C VAL A 272 3.26 -2.28 13.37
N ASP A 273 4.43 -1.65 13.46
CA ASP A 273 4.96 -0.80 12.40
C ASP A 273 6.48 -0.65 12.54
N ARG A 274 7.16 -0.32 11.45
CA ARG A 274 8.61 -0.12 11.41
C ARG A 274 8.99 1.01 10.47
N VAL A 275 9.86 1.90 10.92
CA VAL A 275 10.51 2.90 10.07
C VAL A 275 12.03 2.81 10.24
N THR A 276 12.76 2.94 9.14
CA THR A 276 14.22 3.05 9.16
C THR A 276 14.60 4.40 8.59
N VAL A 277 15.27 5.21 9.39
CA VAL A 277 15.78 6.54 9.00
C VAL A 277 17.29 6.43 8.86
N PRO A 278 17.86 6.66 7.66
CA PRO A 278 19.30 6.77 7.52
C PRO A 278 19.79 8.04 8.22
N LEU A 279 20.93 7.94 8.91
CA LEU A 279 21.48 9.01 9.76
C LEU A 279 22.76 9.64 9.25
N ALA A 280 23.41 8.99 8.30
CA ALA A 280 24.69 9.45 7.84
C ALA A 280 24.56 10.74 7.02
N GLU A 281 25.53 11.62 7.22
CA GLU A 281 25.89 12.65 6.24
C GLU A 281 26.23 12.00 4.89
N ALA A 282 26.06 12.77 3.80
CA ALA A 282 26.32 12.37 2.42
C ALA A 282 27.55 11.43 2.29
N GLY A 283 27.31 10.13 2.04
CA GLY A 283 28.40 9.15 1.92
C GLY A 283 28.15 7.75 2.49
N SER A 284 27.01 7.45 3.11
CA SER A 284 26.67 6.08 3.59
C SER A 284 26.29 5.10 2.50
N ASN A 285 25.87 5.60 1.35
CA ASN A 285 25.44 4.74 0.25
C ASN A 285 26.64 3.99 -0.31
N VAL A 286 26.75 2.70 0.02
CA VAL A 286 27.86 1.84 -0.39
C VAL A 286 28.01 1.79 -1.92
N ARG A 287 26.91 1.94 -2.67
CA ARG A 287 26.92 1.97 -4.13
C ARG A 287 27.57 3.25 -4.65
N ILE A 288 27.22 4.39 -4.05
CA ILE A 288 27.86 5.67 -4.33
C ILE A 288 29.36 5.59 -4.00
N ARG A 289 29.72 5.13 -2.80
CA ARG A 289 31.13 4.96 -2.39
C ARG A 289 31.91 4.04 -3.33
N ALA A 290 31.33 2.92 -3.74
CA ALA A 290 31.95 2.00 -4.68
C ALA A 290 32.18 2.70 -6.03
N HIS A 291 31.18 3.43 -6.53
CA HIS A 291 31.33 4.19 -7.77
C HIS A 291 32.36 5.32 -7.66
N SER A 292 32.48 5.98 -6.51
CA SER A 292 33.50 7.01 -6.27
C SER A 292 34.93 6.49 -6.37
N THR A 293 35.16 5.17 -6.33
CA THR A 293 36.50 4.59 -6.57
C THR A 293 36.93 4.68 -8.04
N VAL A 294 35.97 4.78 -8.97
CA VAL A 294 36.20 4.87 -10.42
C VAL A 294 35.85 6.25 -11.00
N ASP A 295 34.98 7.01 -10.32
CA ASP A 295 34.66 8.41 -10.61
C ASP A 295 34.89 9.25 -9.34
N PRO A 296 36.15 9.66 -9.06
CA PRO A 296 36.48 10.39 -7.84
C PRO A 296 35.64 11.66 -7.68
N GLY A 297 34.93 11.77 -6.55
CA GLY A 297 34.02 12.89 -6.29
C GLY A 297 32.76 12.90 -7.16
N LEU A 298 32.51 11.83 -7.93
CA LEU A 298 31.37 11.65 -8.82
C LEU A 298 31.22 12.77 -9.85
N GLN A 299 32.36 13.29 -10.33
CA GLN A 299 32.37 14.44 -11.21
C GLN A 299 31.64 14.13 -12.52
N ARG A 300 31.99 13.00 -13.16
CA ARG A 300 31.37 12.61 -14.43
C ARG A 300 29.90 12.27 -14.27
N PHE A 301 29.55 11.54 -13.21
CA PHE A 301 28.16 11.23 -12.90
C PHE A 301 27.32 12.51 -12.74
N ARG A 302 27.80 13.49 -11.97
CA ARG A 302 27.07 14.75 -11.74
C ARG A 302 26.96 15.59 -13.00
N GLU A 303 28.05 15.72 -13.76
CA GLU A 303 28.07 16.42 -15.05
C GLU A 303 27.08 15.82 -16.05
N HIS A 304 26.88 14.50 -16.02
CA HIS A 304 25.98 13.81 -16.93
C HIS A 304 24.53 13.77 -16.43
N LEU A 305 24.29 13.66 -15.12
CA LEU A 305 22.94 13.63 -14.55
C LEU A 305 22.29 15.02 -14.59
N LEU A 306 23.07 16.06 -14.29
CA LEU A 306 22.61 17.44 -14.18
C LEU A 306 23.41 18.33 -15.14
N PRO A 307 23.32 18.07 -16.46
CA PRO A 307 24.15 18.77 -17.42
C PRO A 307 23.75 20.25 -17.53
N GLU A 308 24.73 21.15 -17.61
CA GLU A 308 24.48 22.56 -17.92
C GLU A 308 23.90 22.75 -19.33
N ARG A 309 24.21 21.82 -20.24
CA ARG A 309 23.66 21.77 -21.61
C ARG A 309 23.25 20.36 -22.01
N PRO A 310 22.02 20.17 -22.53
CA PRO A 310 21.45 18.86 -22.85
C PRO A 310 21.98 18.24 -24.16
N GLU A 311 23.30 18.22 -24.38
CA GLU A 311 23.89 17.79 -25.66
C GLU A 311 24.26 16.29 -25.70
N LYS A 312 24.37 15.64 -24.53
CA LYS A 312 24.93 14.29 -24.38
C LYS A 312 23.88 13.29 -23.90
N ALA A 313 22.98 12.90 -24.81
CA ALA A 313 21.83 12.05 -24.49
C ALA A 313 22.22 10.69 -23.86
N ARG A 314 23.23 10.01 -24.41
CA ARG A 314 23.66 8.68 -23.93
C ARG A 314 24.30 8.75 -22.54
N GLU A 315 25.06 9.80 -22.29
CA GLU A 315 25.69 10.02 -21.00
C GLU A 315 24.64 10.35 -19.93
N PHE A 316 23.64 11.17 -20.27
CA PHE A 316 22.49 11.43 -19.41
C PHE A 316 21.70 10.15 -19.10
N GLU A 317 21.36 9.36 -20.12
CA GLU A 317 20.73 8.03 -19.97
C GLU A 317 21.50 7.16 -18.98
N THR A 318 22.83 7.05 -19.16
CA THR A 318 23.70 6.27 -18.27
C THR A 318 23.66 6.80 -16.83
N ALA A 319 23.71 8.12 -16.65
CA ALA A 319 23.68 8.74 -15.34
C ALA A 319 22.33 8.54 -14.63
N VAL A 320 21.21 8.59 -15.35
CA VAL A 320 19.89 8.24 -14.80
C VAL A 320 19.88 6.79 -14.33
N GLY A 321 20.38 5.85 -15.13
CA GLY A 321 20.50 4.44 -14.72
C GLY A 321 21.31 4.27 -13.44
N LEU A 322 22.45 4.97 -13.32
CA LEU A 322 23.27 4.99 -12.11
C LEU A 322 22.55 5.60 -10.90
N LEU A 323 21.76 6.66 -11.09
CA LEU A 323 20.98 7.27 -10.02
C LEU A 323 19.99 6.25 -9.43
N PHE A 324 19.22 5.56 -10.27
CA PHE A 324 18.30 4.51 -9.80
C PHE A 324 19.04 3.32 -9.17
N PHE A 325 20.22 2.97 -9.66
CA PHE A 325 21.08 2.00 -8.99
C PHE A 325 21.49 2.48 -7.60
N PHE A 326 21.91 3.74 -7.43
CA PHE A 326 22.26 4.31 -6.14
C PHE A 326 21.07 4.30 -5.17
N LEU A 327 19.86 4.60 -5.67
CA LEU A 327 18.60 4.49 -4.94
C LEU A 327 18.18 3.03 -4.64
N GLY A 328 18.99 2.04 -4.99
CA GLY A 328 18.81 0.65 -4.58
C GLY A 328 17.91 -0.20 -5.47
N PHE A 329 17.63 0.26 -6.68
CA PHE A 329 17.02 -0.58 -7.70
C PHE A 329 18.05 -1.53 -8.35
N GLN A 330 17.56 -2.68 -8.82
CA GLN A 330 18.28 -3.54 -9.77
C GLN A 330 17.99 -3.02 -11.18
N VAL A 331 18.96 -2.37 -11.80
CA VAL A 331 18.80 -1.68 -13.09
C VAL A 331 19.37 -2.53 -14.22
N ASP A 332 18.57 -2.77 -15.25
CA ASP A 332 18.97 -3.38 -16.52
C ASP A 332 18.97 -2.29 -17.62
N PRO A 333 20.16 -1.85 -18.08
CA PRO A 333 20.27 -0.86 -19.14
C PRO A 333 20.02 -1.51 -20.50
N LEU A 334 18.92 -1.12 -21.15
CA LEU A 334 18.51 -1.64 -22.45
C LEU A 334 18.99 -0.74 -23.60
N SER A 335 19.33 0.52 -23.30
CA SER A 335 19.90 1.46 -24.26
C SER A 335 21.11 0.87 -25.00
N GLY A 336 21.09 0.89 -26.33
CA GLY A 336 22.21 0.47 -27.18
C GLY A 336 22.33 -1.04 -27.44
N GLN A 337 21.43 -1.87 -26.91
CA GLN A 337 21.41 -3.31 -27.20
C GLN A 337 20.82 -3.60 -28.60
N LYS A 338 21.57 -4.31 -29.45
CA LYS A 338 21.12 -4.68 -30.80
C LYS A 338 19.89 -5.60 -30.72
N GLY A 339 18.81 -5.22 -31.39
CA GLY A 339 17.55 -5.98 -31.42
C GLY A 339 16.50 -5.51 -30.41
N LEU A 340 16.85 -4.57 -29.52
CA LEU A 340 15.93 -3.96 -28.55
C LEU A 340 15.62 -2.48 -28.86
N GLY A 341 15.64 -2.10 -30.14
CA GLY A 341 15.47 -0.70 -30.55
C GLY A 341 14.11 -0.05 -30.22
N ASP A 342 13.13 -0.83 -29.79
CA ASP A 342 11.82 -0.35 -29.29
C ASP A 342 11.65 -0.53 -27.77
N ALA A 343 12.72 -0.87 -27.04
CA ALA A 343 12.69 -0.91 -25.59
C ALA A 343 12.73 0.50 -24.97
N VAL A 344 12.39 0.58 -23.68
CA VAL A 344 12.72 1.75 -22.84
C VAL A 344 14.22 1.76 -22.54
N ASP A 345 14.77 2.89 -22.10
CA ASP A 345 16.21 3.00 -21.85
C ASP A 345 16.67 2.13 -20.68
N HIS A 346 15.89 2.06 -19.60
CA HIS A 346 16.16 1.19 -18.46
C HIS A 346 14.91 0.47 -17.96
N LEU A 347 15.10 -0.78 -17.53
CA LEU A 347 14.20 -1.47 -16.62
C LEU A 347 14.81 -1.45 -15.23
N ALA A 348 14.03 -1.09 -14.20
CA ALA A 348 14.52 -1.09 -12.83
C ALA A 348 13.56 -1.86 -11.90
N HIS A 349 14.06 -2.87 -11.22
CA HIS A 349 13.30 -3.67 -10.27
C HIS A 349 13.61 -3.23 -8.83
N ALA A 350 12.56 -3.02 -8.02
CA ALA A 350 12.72 -2.69 -6.60
C ALA A 350 12.80 -3.99 -5.76
N PRO A 351 13.97 -4.32 -5.16
CA PRO A 351 14.16 -5.60 -4.46
C PRO A 351 13.16 -5.81 -3.32
N GLY A 352 12.60 -7.02 -3.21
CA GLY A 352 11.63 -7.37 -2.17
C GLY A 352 10.19 -6.88 -2.43
N SER A 353 9.93 -6.33 -3.61
CA SER A 353 8.61 -5.92 -4.07
C SER A 353 8.30 -6.53 -5.45
N SER A 354 7.05 -6.44 -5.90
CA SER A 354 6.65 -6.77 -7.29
C SER A 354 6.62 -5.52 -8.19
N VAL A 355 7.41 -4.49 -7.86
CA VAL A 355 7.40 -3.21 -8.59
C VAL A 355 8.51 -3.16 -9.62
N ILE A 356 8.14 -2.81 -10.85
CA ILE A 356 9.03 -2.61 -12.00
C ILE A 356 8.86 -1.17 -12.50
N LEU A 357 9.98 -0.48 -12.68
CA LEU A 357 10.04 0.81 -13.34
C LEU A 357 10.41 0.64 -14.81
N LEU A 358 9.63 1.29 -15.68
CA LEU A 358 9.99 1.53 -17.07
C LEU A 358 10.51 2.95 -17.18
N ILE A 359 11.81 3.13 -17.44
CA ILE A 359 12.45 4.44 -17.41
C ILE A 359 12.89 4.81 -18.82
N GLU A 360 12.32 5.89 -19.34
CA GLU A 360 12.74 6.54 -20.59
C GLU A 360 13.45 7.86 -20.23
N CYS A 361 14.45 8.23 -21.02
CA CYS A 361 15.26 9.41 -20.83
C CYS A 361 15.18 10.33 -22.06
N THR A 362 15.24 11.63 -21.85
CA THR A 362 15.32 12.59 -22.94
C THR A 362 15.99 13.88 -22.51
N VAL A 363 16.89 14.39 -23.33
CA VAL A 363 17.57 15.67 -23.07
C VAL A 363 16.84 16.87 -23.69
N GLY A 364 15.88 16.63 -24.61
CA GLY A 364 15.05 17.67 -25.24
C GLY A 364 13.59 17.62 -24.81
N SER A 365 12.68 18.19 -25.61
CA SER A 365 11.22 18.14 -25.34
C SER A 365 10.76 16.71 -25.11
N ILE A 366 9.88 16.55 -24.13
CA ILE A 366 9.51 15.23 -23.62
C ILE A 366 8.63 14.44 -24.62
N ASP A 367 7.93 15.12 -25.54
CA ASP A 367 7.11 14.49 -26.58
C ASP A 367 7.70 14.61 -27.99
N THR A 368 8.98 14.95 -28.11
CA THR A 368 9.67 15.02 -29.41
C THR A 368 9.53 13.68 -30.15
N GLY A 369 8.93 13.70 -31.35
CA GLY A 369 8.71 12.49 -32.15
C GLY A 369 7.67 11.52 -31.58
N GLY A 370 6.74 12.01 -30.75
CA GLY A 370 5.67 11.22 -30.15
C GLY A 370 6.14 10.25 -29.06
N LYS A 371 7.28 10.55 -28.43
CA LYS A 371 7.91 9.72 -27.39
C LYS A 371 6.94 9.36 -26.27
N VAL A 372 6.17 10.32 -25.76
CA VAL A 372 5.20 10.08 -24.69
C VAL A 372 4.17 9.02 -25.13
N GLY A 373 3.64 9.15 -26.36
CA GLY A 373 2.69 8.18 -26.90
C GLY A 373 3.27 6.76 -27.03
N LYS A 374 4.52 6.64 -27.48
CA LYS A 374 5.22 5.36 -27.58
C LYS A 374 5.44 4.75 -26.20
N LEU A 375 5.88 5.55 -25.23
CA LEU A 375 6.11 5.11 -23.86
C LEU A 375 4.82 4.64 -23.18
N ILE A 376 3.69 5.33 -23.38
CA ILE A 376 2.37 4.91 -22.89
C ILE A 376 1.99 3.54 -23.48
N ASN A 377 2.16 3.34 -24.78
CA ASN A 377 1.84 2.07 -25.43
C ASN A 377 2.71 0.92 -24.90
N ARG A 378 4.02 1.17 -24.69
CA ARG A 378 4.94 0.20 -24.07
C ARG A 378 4.48 -0.14 -22.66
N SER A 379 4.17 0.87 -21.86
CA SER A 379 3.68 0.71 -20.49
C SER A 379 2.42 -0.14 -20.40
N GLN A 380 1.43 0.13 -21.25
CA GLN A 380 0.20 -0.66 -21.30
C GLN A 380 0.45 -2.11 -21.72
N ARG A 381 1.37 -2.35 -22.67
CA ARG A 381 1.75 -3.71 -23.06
C ARG A 381 2.41 -4.44 -21.89
N THR A 382 3.40 -3.83 -21.25
CA THR A 382 4.10 -4.45 -20.12
C THR A 382 3.18 -4.73 -18.94
N ARG A 383 2.24 -3.84 -18.62
CA ARG A 383 1.22 -4.07 -17.57
C ARG A 383 0.34 -5.29 -17.85
N ARG A 384 0.01 -5.55 -19.11
CA ARG A 384 -0.79 -6.73 -19.50
C ARG A 384 0.00 -8.02 -19.35
N GLU A 385 1.27 -8.01 -19.75
CA GLU A 385 2.15 -9.18 -19.65
C GLU A 385 2.57 -9.49 -18.20
N LEU A 386 2.67 -8.45 -17.36
CA LEU A 386 3.08 -8.55 -15.97
C LEU A 386 1.90 -8.27 -15.02
N ALA A 387 0.80 -9.01 -15.19
CA ALA A 387 -0.43 -8.80 -14.42
C ALA A 387 -0.24 -8.88 -12.89
N ASP A 388 0.74 -9.67 -12.43
CA ASP A 388 1.05 -9.84 -11.00
C ASP A 388 2.06 -8.82 -10.46
N SER A 389 2.50 -7.87 -11.29
CA SER A 389 3.50 -6.86 -10.93
C SER A 389 2.99 -5.44 -11.15
N GLU A 390 3.38 -4.53 -10.27
CA GLU A 390 3.09 -3.12 -10.46
C GLU A 390 4.11 -2.49 -11.41
N VAL A 391 3.63 -1.89 -12.49
CA VAL A 391 4.49 -1.21 -13.48
C VAL A 391 4.30 0.30 -13.39
N ILE A 392 5.33 0.98 -12.88
CA ILE A 392 5.40 2.45 -12.83
C ILE A 392 6.23 2.90 -14.03
N THR A 393 5.71 3.85 -14.80
CA THR A 393 6.42 4.38 -15.98
C THR A 393 6.92 5.77 -15.68
N VAL A 394 8.20 5.99 -15.96
CA VAL A 394 8.94 7.21 -15.61
C VAL A 394 9.58 7.76 -16.89
N LEU A 395 9.33 9.03 -17.17
CA LEU A 395 10.01 9.80 -18.21
C LEU A 395 10.91 10.81 -17.53
N THR A 396 12.22 10.64 -17.67
CA THR A 396 13.22 11.53 -17.09
C THR A 396 13.70 12.51 -18.14
N THR A 397 13.89 13.76 -17.74
CA THR A 397 14.47 14.78 -18.61
C THR A 397 15.48 15.67 -17.93
N ALA A 398 16.52 16.05 -18.68
CA ALA A 398 17.50 17.03 -18.25
C ALA A 398 16.95 18.47 -18.26
N ALA A 399 15.81 18.70 -18.93
CA ALA A 399 15.14 19.99 -18.97
C ALA A 399 14.59 20.36 -17.57
N ARG A 400 14.64 21.65 -17.25
CA ARG A 400 14.00 22.17 -16.04
C ARG A 400 12.49 22.12 -16.18
N ARG A 401 11.78 22.03 -15.06
CA ARG A 401 10.31 22.03 -15.06
C ARG A 401 9.72 23.21 -15.83
N SER A 402 10.34 24.39 -15.76
CA SER A 402 9.91 25.60 -16.48
C SER A 402 10.09 25.54 -18.00
N GLU A 403 10.89 24.61 -18.50
CA GLU A 403 11.21 24.46 -19.93
C GLU A 403 10.36 23.37 -20.60
N VAL A 404 9.65 22.57 -19.79
CA VAL A 404 8.77 21.49 -20.27
C VAL A 404 7.35 22.03 -20.43
N SER A 405 6.70 21.72 -21.56
CA SER A 405 5.33 22.17 -21.81
C SER A 405 4.33 21.49 -20.87
N ASP A 406 3.46 22.26 -20.24
CA ASP A 406 2.38 21.71 -19.41
C ASP A 406 1.45 20.78 -20.19
N ALA A 407 1.22 21.07 -21.48
CA ALA A 407 0.40 20.20 -22.35
C ALA A 407 1.06 18.83 -22.59
N GLU A 408 2.40 18.79 -22.71
CA GLU A 408 3.15 17.54 -22.83
C GLU A 408 3.13 16.75 -21.51
N VAL A 409 3.22 17.44 -20.38
CA VAL A 409 3.13 16.82 -19.06
C VAL A 409 1.74 16.26 -18.83
N GLU A 410 0.69 17.01 -19.13
CA GLU A 410 -0.69 16.56 -19.00
C GLU A 410 -0.96 15.34 -19.89
N LYS A 411 -0.37 15.30 -21.09
CA LYS A 411 -0.41 14.12 -21.98
C LYS A 411 0.25 12.90 -21.32
N ALA A 412 1.41 13.07 -20.68
CA ALA A 412 2.11 11.99 -19.97
C ALA A 412 1.31 11.52 -18.74
N GLU A 413 0.81 12.44 -17.93
CA GLU A 413 -0.01 12.16 -16.75
C GLU A 413 -1.29 11.42 -17.11
N ARG A 414 -1.95 11.76 -18.23
CA ARG A 414 -3.12 11.01 -18.74
C ARG A 414 -2.79 9.56 -19.07
N GLY A 415 -1.56 9.28 -19.44
CA GLY A 415 -1.03 7.94 -19.68
C GLY A 415 -0.49 7.22 -18.45
N ASP A 416 -0.65 7.79 -17.25
CA ASP A 416 -0.06 7.30 -16.00
C ASP A 416 1.48 7.14 -16.12
N VAL A 417 2.13 8.18 -16.67
CA VAL A 417 3.58 8.34 -16.75
C VAL A 417 4.01 9.46 -15.80
N VAL A 418 4.97 9.18 -14.91
CA VAL A 418 5.60 10.19 -14.05
C VAL A 418 6.67 10.91 -14.85
N VAL A 419 6.62 12.23 -14.91
CA VAL A 419 7.66 13.06 -15.53
C VAL A 419 8.59 13.57 -14.42
N LEU A 420 9.88 13.26 -14.52
CA LEU A 420 10.92 13.77 -13.63
C LEU A 420 11.82 14.74 -14.39
N CYS A 421 11.81 15.99 -13.97
CA CYS A 421 12.62 17.07 -14.54
C CYS A 421 13.96 17.19 -13.80
N HIS A 422 14.78 18.16 -14.22
CA HIS A 422 16.07 18.46 -13.60
C HIS A 422 16.01 18.55 -12.06
N GLU A 423 15.02 19.27 -11.53
CA GLU A 423 14.83 19.49 -10.10
C GLU A 423 14.54 18.18 -9.37
N ASP A 424 13.66 17.34 -9.93
CA ASP A 424 13.32 16.04 -9.37
C ASP A 424 14.54 15.09 -9.36
N LEU A 425 15.36 15.12 -10.42
CA LEU A 425 16.60 14.34 -10.48
C LEU A 425 17.63 14.79 -9.44
N HIS A 426 17.71 16.10 -9.16
CA HIS A 426 18.55 16.63 -8.10
C HIS A 426 18.05 16.21 -6.71
N GLU A 427 16.74 16.21 -6.47
CA GLU A 427 16.14 15.72 -5.23
C GLU A 427 16.40 14.22 -5.04
N LEU A 428 16.19 13.42 -6.08
CA LEU A 428 16.51 11.99 -6.07
C LEU A 428 17.99 11.73 -5.86
N TRP A 429 18.87 12.56 -6.40
CA TRP A 429 20.31 12.47 -6.11
C TRP A 429 20.59 12.74 -4.64
N THR A 430 19.99 13.79 -4.07
CA THR A 430 20.12 14.13 -2.64
C THR A 430 19.62 12.98 -1.76
N ALA A 431 18.48 12.38 -2.11
CA ALA A 431 17.94 11.18 -1.48
C ALA A 431 18.92 9.98 -1.56
N ALA A 432 19.52 9.74 -2.72
CA ALA A 432 20.52 8.69 -2.89
C ALA A 432 21.74 8.91 -1.99
N GLN A 433 22.20 10.16 -1.85
CA GLN A 433 23.30 10.52 -0.95
C GLN A 433 22.95 10.32 0.53
N ALA A 434 21.69 10.61 0.89
CA ALA A 434 21.13 10.33 2.21
C ALA A 434 20.89 8.83 2.45
N GLY A 435 21.12 7.96 1.46
CA GLY A 435 20.98 6.51 1.59
C GLY A 435 19.54 6.02 1.48
N GLU A 436 18.64 6.82 0.89
CA GLU A 436 17.28 6.36 0.59
C GLU A 436 17.30 5.16 -0.36
N GLY A 437 16.36 4.24 -0.14
CA GLY A 437 16.20 3.01 -0.89
C GLY A 437 15.00 3.04 -1.84
N SER A 438 14.88 1.99 -2.65
CA SER A 438 13.91 1.90 -3.74
C SER A 438 12.46 1.96 -3.25
N THR A 439 12.16 1.43 -2.06
CA THR A 439 10.84 1.50 -1.44
C THR A 439 10.34 2.93 -1.27
N GLU A 440 11.20 3.83 -0.80
CA GLU A 440 10.84 5.22 -0.55
C GLU A 440 10.63 5.99 -1.85
N VAL A 441 11.50 5.74 -2.84
CA VAL A 441 11.33 6.29 -4.19
C VAL A 441 10.03 5.82 -4.83
N VAL A 442 9.71 4.52 -4.75
CA VAL A 442 8.44 3.97 -5.25
C VAL A 442 7.25 4.66 -4.57
N ARG A 443 7.31 4.90 -3.26
CA ARG A 443 6.26 5.63 -2.53
C ARG A 443 6.06 7.04 -3.10
N ARG A 444 7.14 7.79 -3.33
CA ARG A 444 7.08 9.14 -3.93
C ARG A 444 6.49 9.11 -5.34
N LEU A 445 6.92 8.17 -6.19
CA LEU A 445 6.39 8.02 -7.55
C LEU A 445 4.88 7.72 -7.55
N ARG A 446 4.41 6.86 -6.64
CA ARG A 446 2.97 6.59 -6.46
C ARG A 446 2.19 7.84 -6.02
N GLN A 447 2.75 8.63 -5.11
CA GLN A 447 2.14 9.89 -4.67
C GLN A 447 2.01 10.88 -5.84
N SER A 448 3.04 11.01 -6.67
CA SER A 448 2.98 11.85 -7.88
C SER A 448 1.86 11.42 -8.84
N LEU A 449 1.70 10.11 -9.07
CA LEU A 449 0.60 9.57 -9.90
C LEU A 449 -0.78 9.84 -9.27
N ALA A 450 -0.91 9.68 -7.96
CA ALA A 450 -2.17 9.94 -7.26
C ALA A 450 -2.57 11.42 -7.32
N SER A 451 -1.62 12.33 -7.07
CA SER A 451 -1.84 13.78 -7.18
C SER A 451 -2.24 14.20 -8.60
N ALA A 452 -1.62 13.61 -9.62
CA ALA A 452 -2.00 13.86 -11.02
C ALA A 452 -3.41 13.35 -11.35
N LYS A 453 -3.83 12.21 -10.77
CA LYS A 453 -5.21 11.71 -10.90
C LYS A 453 -6.22 12.64 -10.22
N PHE A 454 -5.87 13.18 -9.05
CA PHE A 454 -6.72 14.09 -8.31
C PHE A 454 -6.94 15.42 -9.06
N ARG A 455 -5.87 16.08 -9.54
CA ARG A 455 -5.97 17.31 -10.35
C ARG A 455 -6.88 17.15 -11.57
N ARG A 456 -6.81 15.98 -12.24
CA ARG A 456 -7.67 15.64 -13.38
C ARG A 456 -9.16 15.55 -12.99
N ALA A 457 -9.45 14.99 -11.83
CA ALA A 457 -10.83 14.88 -11.35
C ALA A 457 -11.43 16.25 -11.01
N GLU A 458 -10.64 17.18 -10.47
CA GLU A 458 -11.10 18.55 -10.17
C GLU A 458 -11.29 19.40 -11.45
N GLY A 459 -10.40 19.26 -12.44
CA GLY A 459 -10.49 19.99 -13.71
C GLY A 459 -11.66 19.59 -14.62
N GLN A 460 -12.34 18.47 -14.34
CA GLN A 460 -13.53 18.02 -15.09
C GLN A 460 -14.87 18.51 -14.50
N VAL A 461 -14.84 19.23 -13.37
CA VAL A 461 -16.03 19.71 -12.66
C VAL A 461 -16.33 21.20 -12.93
N GLY A 462 -15.48 21.89 -13.71
CA GLY A 462 -15.71 23.24 -14.22
C GLY A 462 -15.98 23.24 -15.72
#